data_AF-A0A848LBL6-F1
#
_entry.id   AF-A0A848LBL6-F1
#
_cell.length_a   1.000
_cell.length_b   1.000
_cell.length_c   1.000
_cell.angle_alpha   90.00
_cell.angle_beta   90.00
_cell.angle_gamma   90.00
#
_symmetry.space_group_name_H-M   'P 1'
#
loop_
_entity.id
_entity.type
_entity.pdbx_description
1 polymer ?
#
loop_
_entity_poly.entity_id
_entity_poly.type
_entity_poly.pdbx_seq_one_letter_code
_entity_poly.pdbx_strand_id
1 'polypeptide(L)'
;MPVTATIANGSDKHMHVVNPSRTYIDEAWAATRQSPTAYTVGRHHKIDLYGSGLGPQNGVRAYGGAAVGGLIRAWETTPTHPKYTGKIQHAIALAVDRAQLYCSGGSSGYDSKGYGTAKGYVWSATEQDWNSEWNYKGNVPMGAYFAIPPSVDINAQGLTADGKMVAQALQDYGAYVTDATVGAVTFYVEPTAPSAFAANLRKDAAKLRSLLRRVTNNSAATPNGPGARRVPMLPDLATPQP
;
A
#
# COMPACT_ATOMS: atom_id res chain seq x y z
N MET A 1 16.36 -15.08 10.66
CA MET A 1 15.10 -15.25 9.91
C MET A 1 14.50 -16.61 10.22
N PRO A 2 13.17 -16.72 10.43
CA PRO A 2 12.53 -17.99 10.77
C PRO A 2 12.60 -18.97 9.59
N VAL A 3 12.73 -20.27 9.91
CA VAL A 3 12.78 -21.35 8.90
C VAL A 3 11.50 -21.46 8.09
N THR A 4 10.37 -21.05 8.68
CA THR A 4 9.03 -21.06 8.09
C THR A 4 8.65 -19.77 7.37
N ALA A 5 9.57 -18.81 7.18
CA ALA A 5 9.23 -17.58 6.45
C ALA A 5 8.80 -17.89 5.02
N THR A 6 7.58 -17.51 4.66
CA THR A 6 7.06 -17.70 3.31
C THR A 6 7.50 -16.53 2.42
N ILE A 7 8.14 -16.87 1.29
CA ILE A 7 8.41 -15.91 0.23
C ILE A 7 7.16 -15.82 -0.64
N ALA A 8 6.70 -14.61 -0.92
CA ALA A 8 5.54 -14.39 -1.77
C ALA A 8 5.77 -14.97 -3.18
N ASN A 9 4.70 -15.51 -3.76
CA ASN A 9 4.70 -15.93 -5.16
C ASN A 9 4.87 -14.71 -6.10
N GLY A 10 5.26 -14.95 -7.35
CA GLY A 10 5.47 -13.90 -8.35
C GLY A 10 6.93 -13.48 -8.50
N SER A 11 7.18 -12.48 -9.36
CA SER A 11 8.53 -11.98 -9.66
C SER A 11 9.18 -11.24 -8.50
N ASP A 12 8.38 -10.52 -7.71
CA ASP A 12 8.88 -9.57 -6.72
C ASP A 12 9.39 -10.26 -5.44
N LYS A 13 8.90 -11.48 -5.19
CA LYS A 13 9.36 -12.37 -4.11
C LYS A 13 9.50 -11.64 -2.78
N HIS A 14 8.48 -10.86 -2.41
CA HIS A 14 8.45 -10.16 -1.15
C HIS A 14 8.46 -11.13 0.04
N MET A 15 9.13 -10.75 1.11
CA MET A 15 9.14 -11.49 2.37
C MET A 15 9.17 -10.50 3.53
N HIS A 16 8.24 -10.63 4.46
CA HIS A 16 8.10 -9.71 5.59
C HIS A 16 8.02 -10.49 6.90
N VAL A 17 8.88 -10.14 7.85
CA VAL A 17 9.02 -10.87 9.12
C VAL A 17 8.97 -9.90 10.28
N VAL A 18 7.89 -9.97 11.07
CA VAL A 18 7.78 -9.21 12.33
C VAL A 18 8.61 -9.93 13.40
N ASN A 19 9.38 -9.17 14.17
CA ASN A 19 10.16 -9.74 15.26
C ASN A 19 9.28 -10.22 16.42
N PRO A 20 9.79 -11.12 17.30
CA PRO A 20 8.99 -11.63 18.42
C PRO A 20 8.43 -10.54 19.35
N SER A 21 9.20 -9.48 19.58
CA SER A 21 8.79 -8.34 20.42
C SER A 21 7.79 -7.40 19.75
N ARG A 22 7.49 -7.59 18.45
CA ARG A 22 6.57 -6.77 17.65
C ARG A 22 6.93 -5.29 17.63
N THR A 23 8.22 -5.00 17.65
CA THR A 23 8.79 -3.65 17.60
C THR A 23 9.30 -3.28 16.21
N TYR A 24 9.65 -4.27 15.38
CA TYR A 24 10.09 -4.01 14.02
C TYR A 24 9.68 -5.12 13.07
N ILE A 25 9.71 -4.79 11.79
CA ILE A 25 9.52 -5.72 10.69
C ILE A 25 10.73 -5.68 9.76
N ASP A 26 11.28 -6.84 9.45
CA ASP A 26 12.21 -7.02 8.35
C ASP A 26 11.42 -7.19 7.06
N GLU A 27 11.49 -6.21 6.16
CA GLU A 27 10.90 -6.31 4.83
C GLU A 27 11.97 -6.53 3.78
N ALA A 28 11.71 -7.45 2.84
CA ALA A 28 12.60 -7.79 1.75
C ALA A 28 11.87 -7.80 0.40
N TRP A 29 12.63 -7.45 -0.64
CA TRP A 29 12.27 -7.62 -2.05
C TRP A 29 13.29 -8.52 -2.74
N ALA A 30 12.85 -9.26 -3.76
CA ALA A 30 13.62 -10.26 -4.50
C ALA A 30 14.26 -11.32 -3.59
N ALA A 31 13.52 -11.78 -2.56
CA ALA A 31 14.04 -12.73 -1.61
C ALA A 31 14.25 -14.12 -2.24
N THR A 32 15.41 -14.71 -1.98
CA THR A 32 15.75 -16.08 -2.37
C THR A 32 16.31 -16.81 -1.16
N ARG A 33 15.74 -17.97 -0.85
CA ARG A 33 16.21 -18.84 0.23
C ARG A 33 17.50 -19.55 -0.19
N GLN A 34 18.56 -19.42 0.61
CA GLN A 34 19.84 -20.11 0.41
C GLN A 34 19.98 -21.33 1.32
N SER A 35 19.43 -21.24 2.53
CA SER A 35 19.40 -22.32 3.51
C SER A 35 18.15 -22.19 4.40
N PRO A 36 17.92 -23.08 5.39
CA PRO A 36 16.82 -22.91 6.33
C PRO A 36 16.81 -21.54 7.03
N THR A 37 17.97 -20.93 7.28
CA THR A 37 18.10 -19.69 8.06
C THR A 37 18.73 -18.52 7.29
N ALA A 38 19.21 -18.74 6.06
CA ALA A 38 19.88 -17.72 5.25
C ALA A 38 19.10 -17.41 3.95
N TYR A 39 19.07 -16.13 3.60
CA TYR A 39 18.38 -15.59 2.43
C TYR A 39 19.26 -14.54 1.76
N THR A 40 19.20 -14.46 0.43
CA THR A 40 19.65 -13.30 -0.34
C THR A 40 18.45 -12.48 -0.75
N VAL A 41 18.63 -11.17 -0.88
CA VAL A 41 17.57 -10.21 -1.17
C VAL A 41 18.13 -9.14 -2.11
N GLY A 42 17.28 -8.58 -2.96
CA GLY A 42 17.66 -7.42 -3.79
C GLY A 42 17.59 -6.12 -2.99
N ARG A 43 16.69 -6.05 -2.01
CA ARG A 43 16.58 -4.93 -1.05
C ARG A 43 16.04 -5.46 0.27
N HIS A 44 16.52 -4.89 1.37
CA HIS A 44 16.02 -5.15 2.72
C HIS A 44 15.99 -3.86 3.54
N HIS A 45 14.97 -3.74 4.36
CA HIS A 45 14.88 -2.72 5.39
C HIS A 45 14.34 -3.31 6.69
N LYS A 46 14.87 -2.82 7.80
CA LYS A 46 14.32 -3.05 9.14
C LYS A 46 13.51 -1.81 9.53
N ILE A 47 12.21 -1.96 9.64
CA ILE A 47 11.27 -0.86 9.82
C ILE A 47 10.67 -0.93 11.22
N ASP A 48 10.66 0.19 11.94
CA ASP A 48 9.97 0.32 13.22
C ASP A 48 8.45 0.23 13.02
N LEU A 49 7.79 -0.69 13.72
CA LEU A 49 6.33 -0.88 13.64
C LEU A 49 5.55 0.25 14.33
N TYR A 50 6.23 1.06 15.13
CA TYR A 50 5.70 2.26 15.78
C TYR A 50 6.13 3.55 15.06
N GLY A 51 6.87 3.42 13.95
CA GLY A 51 7.25 4.52 13.08
C GLY A 51 6.27 4.75 11.93
N SER A 52 6.51 5.81 11.14
CA SER A 52 5.64 6.15 10.01
C SER A 52 5.64 5.11 8.88
N GLY A 53 6.70 4.31 8.78
CA GLY A 53 6.93 3.40 7.66
C GLY A 53 7.11 4.10 6.30
N LEU A 54 7.27 5.43 6.27
CA LEU A 54 7.49 6.20 5.05
C LEU A 54 8.98 6.32 4.76
N GLY A 55 9.36 6.24 3.48
CA GLY A 55 10.75 6.34 3.03
C GLY A 55 11.44 7.69 3.33
N PRO A 56 12.67 7.91 2.86
CA PRO A 56 13.36 7.12 1.82
C PRO A 56 14.10 5.85 2.28
N GLN A 57 14.18 5.53 3.57
CA GLN A 57 14.87 4.33 4.08
C GLN A 57 13.96 3.38 4.88
N ASN A 58 12.66 3.35 4.60
CA ASN A 58 11.70 2.58 5.39
C ASN A 58 10.78 1.70 4.54
N GLY A 59 11.29 1.08 3.48
CA GLY A 59 10.40 0.37 2.58
C GLY A 59 11.02 -0.36 1.41
N VAL A 60 10.41 -1.49 1.06
CA VAL A 60 10.79 -2.27 -0.13
C VAL A 60 9.75 -2.19 -1.25
N ARG A 61 8.59 -1.56 -1.01
CA ARG A 61 7.58 -1.34 -2.05
C ARG A 61 7.98 -0.16 -2.92
N ALA A 62 7.55 -0.13 -4.19
CA ALA A 62 7.98 0.84 -5.20
C ALA A 62 7.93 2.32 -4.79
N TYR A 63 7.02 2.72 -3.91
CA TYR A 63 6.94 4.12 -3.42
C TYR A 63 7.99 4.50 -2.36
N GLY A 64 8.77 3.53 -1.86
CA GLY A 64 9.85 3.71 -0.88
C GLY A 64 9.46 3.54 0.58
N GLY A 65 8.19 3.24 0.87
CA GLY A 65 7.73 2.94 2.23
C GLY A 65 7.35 1.47 2.43
N ALA A 66 6.90 1.16 3.65
CA ALA A 66 6.63 -0.19 4.12
C ALA A 66 5.54 -0.86 3.27
N ALA A 67 5.75 -2.13 2.92
CA ALA A 67 4.78 -2.95 2.22
C ALA A 67 3.60 -3.36 3.14
N VAL A 68 3.78 -3.39 4.45
CA VAL A 68 2.63 -3.57 5.36
C VAL A 68 1.74 -2.32 5.45
N GLY A 69 2.24 -1.15 5.06
CA GLY A 69 1.45 0.08 4.99
C GLY A 69 0.30 -0.05 3.98
N GLY A 70 -0.93 0.20 4.45
CA GLY A 70 -2.15 0.15 3.65
C GLY A 70 -2.60 -1.24 3.17
N LEU A 71 -1.95 -2.32 3.62
CA LEU A 71 -2.32 -3.69 3.31
C LEU A 71 -3.67 -4.04 3.99
N ILE A 72 -4.66 -4.48 3.22
CA ILE A 72 -5.92 -5.01 3.80
C ILE A 72 -5.62 -6.32 4.50
N ARG A 73 -5.90 -6.39 5.79
CA ARG A 73 -5.51 -7.52 6.64
C ARG A 73 -6.65 -8.51 6.83
N ALA A 74 -6.33 -9.79 6.98
CA ALA A 74 -7.32 -10.87 7.07
C ALA A 74 -8.35 -10.66 8.19
N TRP A 75 -7.88 -10.23 9.36
CA TRP A 75 -8.68 -9.89 10.53
C TRP A 75 -9.69 -8.73 10.32
N GLU A 76 -9.53 -7.87 9.30
CA GLU A 76 -10.46 -6.76 8.96
C GLU A 76 -11.59 -7.25 8.06
N THR A 77 -11.33 -8.29 7.27
CA THR A 77 -12.29 -8.84 6.31
C THR A 77 -13.34 -9.75 6.94
N THR A 78 -13.23 -10.02 8.25
CA THR A 78 -14.10 -10.96 8.97
C THR A 78 -14.93 -10.22 10.04
N PRO A 79 -16.22 -9.94 9.80
CA PRO A 79 -17.11 -9.25 10.75
C PRO A 79 -17.31 -9.93 12.10
N THR A 80 -17.02 -11.23 12.18
CA THR A 80 -17.16 -12.02 13.40
C THR A 80 -15.87 -12.11 14.20
N HIS A 81 -14.81 -11.39 13.82
CA HIS A 81 -13.55 -11.46 14.54
C HIS A 81 -13.70 -10.87 15.96
N PRO A 82 -13.40 -11.62 17.04
CA PRO A 82 -13.72 -11.23 18.42
C PRO A 82 -12.98 -9.97 18.92
N LYS A 83 -11.94 -9.52 18.20
CA LYS A 83 -11.13 -8.34 18.53
C LYS A 83 -11.25 -7.17 17.56
N TYR A 84 -11.87 -7.35 16.39
CA TYR A 84 -11.87 -6.32 15.34
C TYR A 84 -13.26 -6.17 14.74
N THR A 85 -13.56 -4.97 14.27
CA THR A 85 -14.91 -4.56 13.88
C THR A 85 -15.39 -5.15 12.55
N GLY A 86 -14.56 -5.94 11.86
CA GLY A 86 -14.80 -6.32 10.46
C GLY A 86 -14.88 -5.11 9.53
N LYS A 87 -14.04 -4.11 9.77
CA LYS A 87 -13.98 -2.88 8.97
C LYS A 87 -12.53 -2.55 8.71
N ILE A 88 -12.26 -2.13 7.49
CA ILE A 88 -10.96 -1.57 7.10
C ILE A 88 -10.95 -0.11 7.54
N GLN A 89 -10.05 0.23 8.48
CA GLN A 89 -10.03 1.53 9.15
C GLN A 89 -8.76 2.34 8.85
N HIS A 90 -8.20 2.18 7.66
CA HIS A 90 -6.98 2.85 7.26
C HIS A 90 -7.00 3.15 5.75
N ALA A 91 -6.10 4.03 5.31
CA ALA A 91 -5.91 4.29 3.88
C ALA A 91 -5.35 3.03 3.19
N ILE A 92 -5.85 2.71 2.00
CA ILE A 92 -5.54 1.45 1.32
C ILE A 92 -4.35 1.61 0.37
N ALA A 93 -3.49 0.60 0.31
CA ALA A 93 -2.43 0.50 -0.69
C ALA A 93 -3.03 0.11 -2.06
N LEU A 94 -2.75 0.92 -3.07
CA LEU A 94 -3.22 0.76 -4.44
C LEU A 94 -2.03 0.58 -5.37
N ALA A 95 -2.09 -0.40 -6.26
CA ALA A 95 -1.26 -0.46 -7.44
C ALA A 95 -2.05 -0.03 -8.67
N VAL A 96 -1.39 0.67 -9.59
CA VAL A 96 -2.00 1.03 -10.88
C VAL A 96 -1.11 0.60 -12.03
N ASP A 97 -1.72 0.42 -13.19
CA ASP A 97 -1.00 0.01 -14.39
C ASP A 97 0.13 1.00 -14.75
N ARG A 98 1.28 0.46 -15.17
CA ARG A 98 2.45 1.26 -15.60
C ARG A 98 2.12 2.28 -16.68
N ALA A 99 1.20 2.00 -17.61
CA ALA A 99 0.79 2.97 -18.62
C ALA A 99 0.00 4.17 -18.05
N GLN A 100 -0.51 4.07 -16.81
CA GLN A 100 -1.15 5.17 -16.10
C GLN A 100 -0.18 5.95 -15.21
N LEU A 101 0.92 5.33 -14.79
CA LEU A 101 1.89 5.97 -13.89
C LEU A 101 2.68 7.07 -14.58
N TYR A 102 2.97 8.13 -13.84
CA TYR A 102 3.70 9.29 -14.30
C TYR A 102 5.17 9.20 -13.92
N CYS A 103 6.05 9.51 -14.87
CA CYS A 103 7.46 9.81 -14.65
C CYS A 103 7.79 11.13 -15.36
N SER A 104 8.40 12.06 -14.64
CA SER A 104 8.77 13.39 -15.15
C SER A 104 10.20 13.46 -15.69
N GLY A 105 10.96 12.36 -15.60
CA GLY A 105 12.36 12.27 -16.04
C GLY A 105 13.32 11.80 -14.95
N GLY A 106 14.62 11.97 -15.21
CA GLY A 106 15.67 11.37 -14.39
C GLY A 106 15.92 9.90 -14.74
N SER A 107 16.87 9.28 -14.06
CA SER A 107 17.22 7.87 -14.23
C SER A 107 17.06 7.14 -12.92
N SER A 108 16.77 5.84 -12.98
CA SER A 108 16.67 4.99 -11.79
C SER A 108 17.96 5.00 -10.97
N GLY A 109 17.81 5.16 -9.65
CA GLY A 109 18.91 5.38 -8.72
C GLY A 109 18.45 6.10 -7.45
N TYR A 110 19.40 6.41 -6.57
CA TYR A 110 19.15 7.12 -5.32
C TYR A 110 20.12 8.29 -5.17
N ASP A 111 19.65 9.40 -4.63
CA ASP A 111 20.50 10.52 -4.24
C ASP A 111 21.18 10.28 -2.88
N SER A 112 22.02 11.22 -2.44
CA SER A 112 22.75 11.11 -1.16
C SER A 112 21.85 11.09 0.07
N LYS A 113 20.57 11.45 -0.07
CA LYS A 113 19.54 11.38 0.99
C LYS A 113 18.66 10.15 0.85
N GLY A 114 18.93 9.29 -0.14
CA GLY A 114 18.21 8.07 -0.46
C GLY A 114 16.90 8.26 -1.22
N TYR A 115 16.57 9.47 -1.66
CA TYR A 115 15.38 9.66 -2.50
C TYR A 115 15.63 9.12 -3.91
N GLY A 116 14.60 8.57 -4.54
CA GLY A 116 14.67 8.09 -5.91
C GLY A 116 15.03 9.21 -6.89
N THR A 117 15.96 8.96 -7.80
CA THR A 117 16.42 9.93 -8.81
C THR A 117 15.54 9.99 -10.06
N ALA A 118 14.79 8.92 -10.36
CA ALA A 118 13.68 8.96 -11.30
C ALA A 118 12.52 9.73 -10.65
N LYS A 119 12.10 10.84 -11.27
CA LYS A 119 11.15 11.81 -10.71
C LYS A 119 9.75 11.62 -11.28
N GLY A 120 8.76 12.22 -10.62
CA GLY A 120 7.35 12.14 -10.97
C GLY A 120 6.47 11.71 -9.81
N TYR A 121 7.06 11.10 -8.77
CA TYR A 121 6.39 10.77 -7.51
C TYR A 121 6.03 12.02 -6.69
N VAL A 122 5.00 11.89 -5.85
CA VAL A 122 4.52 12.90 -4.90
C VAL A 122 4.40 12.31 -3.50
N TRP A 123 4.33 13.15 -2.47
CA TRP A 123 4.14 12.67 -1.10
C TRP A 123 2.86 11.78 -1.00
N SER A 124 2.92 10.62 -0.35
CA SER A 124 3.96 10.14 0.58
C SER A 124 5.13 9.35 -0.02
N ALA A 125 5.17 9.18 -1.35
CA ALA A 125 6.26 8.46 -2.01
C ALA A 125 7.57 9.26 -1.96
N THR A 126 8.67 8.53 -1.86
CA THR A 126 10.05 9.06 -1.89
C THR A 126 10.85 8.55 -3.08
N GLU A 127 10.24 7.66 -3.87
CA GLU A 127 10.80 7.00 -5.04
C GLU A 127 9.65 6.38 -5.85
N GLN A 128 10.01 5.69 -6.92
CA GLN A 128 9.15 4.95 -7.84
C GLN A 128 9.94 3.77 -8.41
N ASP A 129 9.31 2.85 -9.14
CA ASP A 129 9.99 1.64 -9.63
C ASP A 129 11.27 1.94 -10.39
N TRP A 130 12.20 0.99 -10.30
CA TRP A 130 13.31 0.89 -11.22
C TRP A 130 12.79 0.76 -12.66
N ASN A 131 13.45 1.45 -13.60
CA ASN A 131 13.06 1.64 -15.00
C ASN A 131 11.73 2.40 -15.20
N SER A 132 11.25 3.15 -14.21
CA SER A 132 10.04 3.98 -14.37
C SER A 132 10.19 5.01 -15.50
N GLU A 133 11.37 5.55 -15.75
CA GLU A 133 11.68 6.42 -16.89
C GLU A 133 11.34 5.79 -18.26
N TRP A 134 11.38 4.46 -18.34
CA TRP A 134 11.06 3.71 -19.56
C TRP A 134 9.63 3.16 -19.57
N ASN A 135 9.07 2.85 -18.41
CA ASN A 135 7.81 2.10 -18.31
C ASN A 135 6.59 2.95 -17.94
N TYR A 136 6.79 4.09 -17.28
CA TYR A 136 5.69 4.94 -16.81
C TYR A 136 5.35 5.96 -17.90
N LYS A 137 4.11 5.93 -18.39
CA LYS A 137 3.67 6.68 -19.59
C LYS A 137 2.40 7.51 -19.39
N GLY A 138 1.84 7.51 -18.19
CA GLY A 138 0.59 8.19 -17.88
C GLY A 138 0.78 9.43 -17.02
N ASN A 139 -0.26 9.75 -16.25
CA ASN A 139 -0.41 11.02 -15.55
C ASN A 139 -0.73 10.85 -14.04
N VAL A 140 -0.58 9.64 -13.51
CA VAL A 140 -0.79 9.31 -12.10
C VAL A 140 0.56 9.19 -11.39
N PRO A 141 0.95 10.15 -10.55
CA PRO A 141 2.15 10.03 -9.74
C PRO A 141 2.13 8.79 -8.83
N MET A 142 3.28 8.15 -8.67
CA MET A 142 3.51 7.31 -7.48
C MET A 142 3.31 8.18 -6.22
N GLY A 143 2.68 7.62 -5.20
CA GLY A 143 2.26 8.34 -3.98
C GLY A 143 0.98 9.15 -4.11
N ALA A 144 0.35 9.22 -5.29
CA ALA A 144 -0.90 9.95 -5.45
C ALA A 144 -2.01 9.40 -4.55
N TYR A 145 -2.75 10.32 -3.92
CA TYR A 145 -3.89 9.99 -3.06
C TYR A 145 -5.21 10.06 -3.84
N PHE A 146 -6.06 9.05 -3.66
CA PHE A 146 -7.38 8.93 -4.25
C PHE A 146 -8.41 8.62 -3.17
N ALA A 147 -9.61 9.16 -3.32
CA ALA A 147 -10.74 8.84 -2.45
C ALA A 147 -12.03 8.76 -3.26
N ILE A 148 -13.02 8.03 -2.74
CA ILE A 148 -14.40 8.13 -3.23
C ILE A 148 -15.00 9.41 -2.65
N PRO A 149 -15.55 10.33 -3.46
CA PRO A 149 -16.17 11.54 -2.93
C PRO A 149 -17.30 11.23 -1.92
N PRO A 150 -17.48 12.02 -0.85
CA PRO A 150 -18.53 11.80 0.15
C PRO A 150 -19.96 11.81 -0.42
N SER A 151 -20.17 12.49 -1.54
CA SER A 151 -21.46 12.57 -2.24
C SER A 151 -21.84 11.31 -3.02
N VAL A 152 -20.90 10.38 -3.23
CA VAL A 152 -21.19 9.12 -3.91
C VAL A 152 -21.92 8.18 -2.95
N ASP A 153 -23.13 7.76 -3.33
CA ASP A 153 -23.83 6.69 -2.64
C ASP A 153 -23.25 5.33 -3.03
N ILE A 154 -22.39 4.79 -2.17
CA ILE A 154 -21.77 3.48 -2.35
C ILE A 154 -22.78 2.32 -2.27
N ASN A 155 -23.98 2.54 -1.72
CA ASN A 155 -25.03 1.50 -1.66
C ASN A 155 -25.72 1.28 -3.00
N ALA A 156 -25.79 2.30 -3.85
CA ALA A 156 -26.40 2.25 -5.17
C ALA A 156 -25.48 1.63 -6.26
N GLN A 157 -24.25 1.26 -5.93
CA GLN A 157 -23.24 0.84 -6.93
C GLN A 157 -23.29 -0.65 -7.31
N GLY A 158 -24.20 -1.42 -6.69
CA GLY A 158 -24.31 -2.86 -6.92
C GLY A 158 -23.01 -3.61 -6.63
N LEU A 159 -22.28 -3.19 -5.60
CA LEU A 159 -21.08 -3.87 -5.10
C LEU A 159 -21.48 -5.10 -4.29
N THR A 160 -20.60 -6.09 -4.23
CA THR A 160 -20.70 -7.14 -3.21
C THR A 160 -20.57 -6.55 -1.81
N ALA A 161 -20.88 -7.34 -0.76
CA ALA A 161 -20.67 -6.90 0.62
C ALA A 161 -19.20 -6.54 0.90
N ASP A 162 -18.26 -7.35 0.39
CA ASP A 162 -16.82 -7.12 0.51
C ASP A 162 -16.37 -5.88 -0.27
N GLY A 163 -16.88 -5.70 -1.50
CA GLY A 163 -16.63 -4.50 -2.29
C GLY A 163 -17.17 -3.23 -1.63
N LYS A 164 -18.34 -3.31 -0.98
CA LYS A 164 -18.90 -2.20 -0.21
C LYS A 164 -18.06 -1.87 1.02
N MET A 165 -17.50 -2.87 1.71
CA MET A 165 -16.55 -2.66 2.81
C MET A 165 -15.32 -1.87 2.34
N VAL A 166 -14.75 -2.26 1.20
CA VAL A 166 -13.62 -1.53 0.60
C VAL A 166 -14.05 -0.13 0.13
N ALA A 167 -15.22 0.02 -0.50
CA ALA A 167 -15.74 1.32 -0.92
C ALA A 167 -15.91 2.29 0.26
N GLN A 168 -16.44 1.80 1.38
CA GLN A 168 -16.57 2.58 2.61
C GLN A 168 -15.19 3.07 3.10
N ALA A 169 -14.18 2.18 3.14
CA ALA A 169 -12.83 2.56 3.52
C ALA A 169 -12.18 3.55 2.52
N LEU A 170 -12.43 3.41 1.22
CA LEU A 170 -11.99 4.37 0.20
C LEU A 170 -12.68 5.74 0.32
N GLN A 171 -13.88 5.80 0.90
CA GLN A 171 -14.59 7.05 1.15
C GLN A 171 -14.16 7.70 2.48
N ASP A 172 -13.84 6.89 3.49
CA ASP A 172 -13.42 7.36 4.82
C ASP A 172 -11.93 7.75 4.87
N TYR A 173 -11.06 6.91 4.31
CA TYR A 173 -9.60 6.98 4.45
C TYR A 173 -8.86 7.07 3.11
N GLY A 174 -9.53 6.75 2.00
CA GLY A 174 -8.95 6.76 0.66
C GLY A 174 -7.86 5.71 0.43
N ALA A 175 -7.06 5.93 -0.60
CA ALA A 175 -5.99 5.04 -1.03
C ALA A 175 -4.80 5.81 -1.59
N TYR A 176 -3.61 5.26 -1.40
CA TYR A 176 -2.36 5.77 -1.96
C TYR A 176 -1.88 4.84 -3.06
N VAL A 177 -1.43 5.42 -4.17
CA VAL A 177 -0.70 4.68 -5.20
C VAL A 177 0.68 4.36 -4.64
N THR A 178 0.90 3.10 -4.28
CA THR A 178 2.14 2.66 -3.63
C THR A 178 2.99 1.76 -4.51
N ASP A 179 2.44 1.30 -5.63
CA ASP A 179 3.06 0.29 -6.48
C ASP A 179 2.55 0.33 -7.92
N ALA A 180 3.18 -0.47 -8.80
CA ALA A 180 2.80 -0.62 -10.19
C ALA A 180 2.32 -2.04 -10.51
N THR A 181 1.40 -2.13 -11.47
CA THR A 181 0.94 -3.40 -12.05
C THR A 181 1.02 -3.38 -13.57
N VAL A 182 0.73 -4.52 -14.20
CA VAL A 182 0.52 -4.63 -15.66
C VAL A 182 -0.93 -5.04 -15.91
N GLY A 183 -1.64 -4.27 -16.72
CA GLY A 183 -3.01 -4.49 -17.16
C GLY A 183 -4.12 -4.23 -16.12
N ALA A 184 -3.80 -3.76 -14.91
CA ALA A 184 -4.78 -3.70 -13.82
C ALA A 184 -4.62 -2.49 -12.89
N VAL A 185 -5.66 -2.25 -12.10
CA VAL A 185 -5.60 -1.48 -10.84
C VAL A 185 -5.93 -2.46 -9.73
N THR A 186 -5.07 -2.58 -8.73
CA THR A 186 -5.10 -3.70 -7.78
C THR A 186 -4.98 -3.21 -6.34
N PHE A 187 -5.76 -3.82 -5.45
CA PHE A 187 -5.65 -3.62 -4.01
C PHE A 187 -4.81 -4.74 -3.39
N TYR A 188 -4.00 -4.41 -2.38
CA TYR A 188 -3.21 -5.39 -1.66
C TYR A 188 -4.01 -5.99 -0.49
N VAL A 189 -4.08 -7.32 -0.48
CA VAL A 189 -4.76 -8.09 0.57
C VAL A 189 -3.77 -9.10 1.14
N GLU A 190 -3.76 -9.25 2.46
CA GLU A 190 -2.95 -10.24 3.16
C GLU A 190 -3.28 -11.67 2.66
N PRO A 191 -2.27 -12.53 2.43
CA PRO A 191 -2.50 -13.88 1.89
C PRO A 191 -3.40 -14.78 2.73
N THR A 192 -3.53 -14.51 4.03
CA THR A 192 -4.38 -15.27 4.96
C THR A 192 -5.84 -14.80 4.97
N ALA A 193 -6.18 -13.75 4.22
CA ALA A 193 -7.56 -13.31 4.08
C ALA A 193 -8.41 -14.38 3.35
N PRO A 194 -9.72 -14.47 3.64
CA PRO A 194 -10.60 -15.42 2.96
C PRO A 194 -10.52 -15.27 1.44
N SER A 195 -10.32 -16.37 0.71
CA SER A 195 -10.23 -16.35 -0.75
C SER A 195 -11.47 -15.77 -1.43
N ALA A 196 -12.65 -15.95 -0.80
CA ALA A 196 -13.91 -15.36 -1.22
C ALA A 196 -13.87 -13.82 -1.19
N PHE A 197 -13.26 -13.21 -0.17
CA PHE A 197 -13.09 -11.76 -0.09
C PHE A 197 -12.26 -11.25 -1.27
N ALA A 198 -11.11 -11.87 -1.53
CA ALA A 198 -10.25 -11.51 -2.66
C ALA A 198 -10.96 -11.72 -4.01
N ALA A 199 -11.77 -12.78 -4.15
CA ALA A 199 -12.55 -13.03 -5.35
C ALA A 199 -13.64 -11.97 -5.58
N ASN A 200 -14.36 -11.57 -4.53
CA ASN A 200 -15.38 -10.54 -4.61
C ASN A 200 -14.78 -9.15 -4.88
N LEU A 201 -13.67 -8.82 -4.23
CA LEU A 201 -12.95 -7.58 -4.51
C LEU A 201 -12.47 -7.49 -5.96
N ARG A 202 -11.99 -8.59 -6.55
CA ARG A 202 -11.64 -8.63 -7.98
C ARG A 202 -12.84 -8.35 -8.89
N LYS A 203 -14.03 -8.87 -8.56
CA LYS A 203 -15.26 -8.59 -9.33
C LYS A 203 -15.63 -7.10 -9.28
N ASP A 204 -15.43 -6.47 -8.13
CA ASP A 204 -15.81 -5.08 -7.90
C ASP A 204 -14.73 -4.05 -8.28
N ALA A 205 -13.49 -4.47 -8.52
CA ALA A 205 -12.34 -3.59 -8.72
C ALA A 205 -12.55 -2.52 -9.81
N ALA A 206 -13.18 -2.88 -10.94
CA ALA A 206 -13.46 -1.93 -12.02
C ALA A 206 -14.46 -0.84 -11.59
N LYS A 207 -15.49 -1.19 -10.81
CA LYS A 207 -16.45 -0.23 -10.26
C LYS A 207 -15.79 0.65 -9.20
N LEU A 208 -15.05 0.06 -8.27
CA LEU A 208 -14.32 0.83 -7.25
C LEU A 208 -13.38 1.85 -7.89
N ARG A 209 -12.63 1.44 -8.94
CA ARG A 209 -11.77 2.33 -9.71
C ARG A 209 -12.54 3.50 -10.34
N SER A 210 -13.74 3.28 -10.89
CA SER A 210 -14.51 4.34 -11.54
C SER A 210 -15.06 5.38 -10.56
N LEU A 211 -15.17 5.06 -9.27
CA LEU A 211 -15.62 5.95 -8.22
C LEU A 211 -14.50 6.82 -7.62
N LEU A 212 -13.24 6.39 -7.76
CA LEU A 212 -12.08 7.11 -7.22
C LEU A 212 -11.86 8.44 -7.94
N ARG A 213 -11.50 9.47 -7.16
CA ARG A 213 -11.05 10.77 -7.65
C ARG A 213 -9.72 11.11 -7.01
N ARG A 214 -8.80 11.65 -7.80
CA ARG A 214 -7.50 12.09 -7.30
C ARG A 214 -7.69 13.34 -6.45
N VAL A 215 -7.10 13.34 -5.26
CA VAL A 215 -7.04 14.51 -4.38
C VAL A 215 -5.69 15.18 -4.61
N THR A 216 -5.71 16.37 -5.22
CA THR A 216 -4.49 17.04 -5.73
C THR A 216 -3.78 17.93 -4.72
N ASN A 217 -4.38 18.18 -3.57
CA ASN A 217 -3.85 19.00 -2.49
C ASN A 217 -3.43 18.15 -1.26
N ASN A 218 -3.10 16.88 -1.50
CA ASN A 218 -2.50 15.99 -0.52
C ASN A 218 -1.02 16.34 -0.29
N SER A 219 -0.58 16.42 0.97
CA SER A 219 0.81 16.75 1.31
C SER A 219 1.19 16.22 2.70
N ALA A 220 2.47 16.26 3.05
CA ALA A 220 2.94 15.93 4.39
C ALA A 220 2.30 16.81 5.49
N ALA A 221 2.02 18.09 5.18
CA ALA A 221 1.37 19.03 6.10
C ALA A 221 -0.15 18.81 6.19
N THR A 222 -0.75 18.25 5.14
CA THR A 222 -2.19 17.98 5.05
C THR A 222 -2.45 16.56 4.51
N PRO A 223 -2.11 15.50 5.28
CA PRO A 223 -2.37 14.12 4.88
C PRO A 223 -3.83 13.89 4.53
N ASN A 224 -4.08 13.24 3.40
CA ASN A 224 -5.39 12.97 2.82
C ASN A 224 -6.15 14.23 2.34
N GLY A 225 -5.43 15.34 2.16
CA GLY A 225 -5.99 16.64 1.78
C GLY A 225 -6.48 17.48 2.98
N PRO A 226 -6.66 18.80 2.79
CA PRO A 226 -7.20 19.71 3.79
C PRO A 226 -8.74 19.62 3.88
N GLY A 227 -9.30 20.23 4.93
CA GLY A 227 -10.75 20.37 5.12
C GLY A 227 -11.33 19.44 6.18
N ALA A 228 -12.65 19.45 6.29
CA ALA A 228 -13.38 18.60 7.24
C ALA A 228 -13.25 17.13 6.82
N ARG A 229 -12.72 16.30 7.73
CA ARG A 229 -12.56 14.87 7.49
C ARG A 229 -13.88 14.15 7.74
N ARG A 230 -14.16 13.12 6.93
CA ARG A 230 -15.33 12.26 7.12
C ARG A 230 -15.24 11.44 8.39
N VAL A 231 -14.03 10.98 8.71
CA VAL A 231 -13.67 10.31 9.95
C VAL A 231 -12.44 11.00 10.55
N PRO A 232 -12.25 10.99 11.88
CA PRO A 232 -11.03 11.49 12.50
C PRO A 232 -9.77 10.83 11.91
N MET A 233 -8.63 11.51 11.99
CA MET A 233 -7.35 10.84 11.76
C MET A 233 -7.21 9.67 12.72
N LEU A 234 -6.54 8.61 12.25
CA LEU A 234 -6.10 7.56 13.15
C LEU A 234 -5.25 8.18 14.27
N PRO A 235 -5.36 7.66 15.50
CA PRO A 235 -4.53 8.12 16.59
C PRO A 235 -3.05 7.92 16.22
N ASP A 236 -2.19 8.75 16.82
CA ASP A 236 -0.75 8.54 16.73
C ASP A 236 -0.40 7.13 17.20
N LEU A 237 0.65 6.56 16.60
CA LEU A 237 1.12 5.23 16.97
C LEU A 237 1.48 5.23 18.46
N ALA A 238 0.90 4.27 19.19
CA ALA A 238 1.20 4.10 20.60
C ALA A 238 2.71 3.90 20.78
N THR A 239 3.29 4.42 21.86
CA THR A 239 4.69 4.11 22.17
C THR A 239 4.82 2.61 22.46
N PRO A 240 5.95 1.98 22.10
CA PRO A 240 6.21 0.59 22.43
C PRO A 240 5.99 0.36 23.93
N GLN A 241 5.13 -0.59 24.29
CA GLN A 241 5.01 -1.01 25.68
C GLN A 241 6.24 -1.88 26.02
N PRO A 242 6.88 -1.68 27.19
CA PRO A 242 8.08 -2.40 27.59
C PRO A 242 7.86 -3.91 27.75
#